data_AF-A0A4R0R8I5-F1
#
_entry.id   AF-A0A4R0R8I5-F1
#
_cell.length_a   1.000
_cell.length_b   1.000
_cell.length_c   1.000
_cell.angle_alpha   90.00
_cell.angle_beta   90.00
_cell.angle_gamma   90.00
#
_symmetry.space_group_name_H-M   'P 1'
#
loop_
_entity.id
_entity.type
_entity.pdbx_description
1 polymer ?
#
loop_
_entity_poly.entity_id
_entity_poly.type
_entity_poly.pdbx_seq_one_letter_code
_entity_poly.pdbx_strand_id
1 'polypeptide(L)'
;MRFTAAALVALSAVSGAFAWTATATYSTAYDVGNESLVGVACSNGDNGLMGKGLSSLSSPLSPTNRLTLPFYTGYTTFDSLPAFPYIGGAHVIEGWNSKNCGACFQLGYKNKTIIFQAVDSSPGNGFNLAKRAMNDLTNGEGVTAGSVQITYEQVDDKLCYDPSD
;
A
#
# COMPACT_ATOMS: atom_id res chain seq x y z
N MET A 1 18.42 12.33 -57.32
CA MET A 1 17.23 13.08 -56.86
C MET A 1 17.17 12.94 -55.34
N ARG A 2 16.87 14.04 -54.64
CA ARG A 2 17.08 14.23 -53.20
C ARG A 2 15.98 13.54 -52.38
N PHE A 3 16.35 12.78 -51.34
CA PHE A 3 15.41 12.31 -50.34
C PHE A 3 15.32 13.35 -49.21
N THR A 4 14.17 14.01 -49.09
CA THR A 4 13.85 14.93 -47.99
C THR A 4 13.57 14.13 -46.72
N ALA A 5 14.42 14.27 -45.71
CA ALA A 5 14.20 13.74 -44.36
C ALA A 5 13.15 14.61 -43.65
N ALA A 6 12.01 14.02 -43.31
CA ALA A 6 11.04 14.63 -42.41
C ALA A 6 11.56 14.53 -40.97
N ALA A 7 11.67 15.67 -40.30
CA ALA A 7 12.06 15.74 -38.89
C ALA A 7 10.96 15.14 -38.01
N LEU A 8 11.27 14.05 -37.33
CA LEU A 8 10.46 13.50 -36.25
C LEU A 8 10.57 14.46 -35.05
N VAL A 9 9.49 15.17 -34.76
CA VAL A 9 9.32 15.86 -33.47
C VAL A 9 9.18 14.77 -32.41
N ALA A 10 10.25 14.53 -31.66
CA ALA A 10 10.21 13.68 -30.48
C ALA A 10 9.34 14.36 -29.43
N LEU A 11 8.06 13.98 -29.36
CA LEU A 11 7.22 14.25 -28.21
C LEU A 11 7.82 13.45 -27.05
N SER A 12 8.52 14.13 -26.15
CA SER A 12 9.01 13.54 -24.90
C SER A 12 7.82 13.13 -24.05
N ALA A 13 7.33 11.90 -24.26
CA ALA A 13 6.48 11.23 -23.30
C ALA A 13 7.29 11.08 -22.01
N VAL A 14 6.77 11.63 -20.90
CA VAL A 14 7.33 11.38 -19.58
C VAL A 14 7.09 9.90 -19.28
N SER A 15 8.08 9.07 -19.60
CA SER A 15 8.10 7.65 -19.31
C SER A 15 8.30 7.45 -17.80
N GLY A 16 7.25 7.65 -17.01
CA GLY A 16 7.11 6.88 -15.78
C GLY A 16 6.70 5.47 -16.17
N ALA A 17 7.66 4.64 -16.57
CA ALA A 17 7.38 3.26 -16.95
C ALA A 17 7.04 2.45 -15.70
N PHE A 18 5.76 2.35 -15.35
CA PHE A 18 5.30 1.36 -14.38
C PHE A 18 5.67 -0.04 -14.90
N ALA A 19 6.47 -0.77 -14.12
CA ALA A 19 7.15 -1.97 -14.63
C ALA A 19 6.37 -3.29 -14.44
N TRP A 20 5.29 -3.31 -13.64
CA TRP A 20 4.57 -4.55 -13.33
C TRP A 20 3.06 -4.38 -13.43
N THR A 21 2.37 -5.51 -13.69
CA THR A 21 0.90 -5.58 -13.70
C THR A 21 0.41 -6.65 -12.75
N ALA A 22 -0.75 -6.41 -12.13
CA ALA A 22 -1.41 -7.37 -11.24
C ALA A 22 -2.92 -7.16 -11.28
N THR A 23 -3.65 -8.20 -10.85
CA THR A 23 -5.08 -8.08 -10.59
C THR A 23 -5.28 -7.30 -9.30
N ALA A 24 -6.22 -6.36 -9.31
CA ALA A 24 -6.74 -5.72 -8.11
C ALA A 24 -8.19 -6.15 -7.89
N THR A 25 -8.50 -6.61 -6.67
CA THR A 25 -9.87 -6.79 -6.15
C THR A 25 -10.11 -5.82 -5.00
N TYR A 26 -11.26 -5.91 -4.35
CA TYR A 26 -11.55 -5.15 -3.15
C TYR A 26 -12.23 -5.97 -2.05
N SER A 27 -12.08 -5.50 -0.81
CA SER A 27 -12.82 -5.97 0.36
C SER A 27 -13.29 -4.80 1.18
N THR A 28 -14.55 -4.83 1.61
CA THR A 28 -15.12 -3.80 2.50
C THR A 28 -14.56 -3.88 3.92
N ALA A 29 -13.89 -4.98 4.29
CA ALA A 29 -13.29 -5.12 5.61
C ALA A 29 -12.21 -4.07 5.86
N TYR A 30 -11.41 -3.73 4.84
CA TYR A 30 -10.35 -2.73 4.96
C TYR A 30 -10.87 -1.29 4.99
N ASP A 31 -12.16 -1.05 4.72
CA ASP A 31 -12.78 0.28 4.88
C ASP A 31 -13.19 0.59 6.33
N VAL A 32 -13.23 -0.42 7.20
CA VAL A 32 -13.68 -0.29 8.59
C VAL A 32 -12.52 0.23 9.44
N GLY A 33 -12.51 1.55 9.68
CA GLY A 33 -11.39 2.21 10.37
C GLY A 33 -11.08 1.65 11.75
N ASN A 34 -12.10 1.33 12.55
CA ASN A 34 -11.93 0.77 13.90
C ASN A 34 -11.65 -0.74 13.92
N GLU A 35 -11.49 -1.39 12.76
CA GLU A 35 -11.12 -2.80 12.67
C GLU A 35 -9.71 -3.00 13.21
N SER A 36 -9.52 -4.06 13.99
CA SER A 36 -8.26 -4.34 14.66
C SER A 36 -7.22 -4.89 13.69
N LEU A 37 -5.98 -4.41 13.83
CA LEU A 37 -4.85 -4.97 13.10
C LEU A 37 -4.52 -6.41 13.48
N VAL A 38 -5.02 -6.93 14.61
CA VAL A 38 -4.76 -8.31 15.07
C VAL A 38 -5.26 -9.37 14.06
N GLY A 39 -6.27 -9.04 13.25
CA GLY A 39 -6.86 -9.97 12.28
C GLY A 39 -6.06 -10.15 10.98
N VAL A 40 -5.05 -9.32 10.71
CA VAL A 40 -4.30 -9.35 9.44
C VAL A 40 -2.88 -9.91 9.59
N ALA A 41 -2.32 -10.35 8.47
CA ALA A 41 -0.97 -10.91 8.44
C ALA A 41 0.11 -9.96 9.00
N CYS A 42 -0.05 -8.66 8.83
CA CYS A 42 0.89 -7.65 9.33
C CYS A 42 0.53 -7.07 10.69
N SER A 43 -0.16 -7.85 11.52
CA SER A 43 -0.47 -7.54 12.91
C SER A 43 0.79 -7.27 13.76
N ASN A 44 1.35 -8.32 14.35
CA ASN A 44 2.43 -8.26 15.33
C ASN A 44 3.67 -9.07 14.88
N GLY A 45 4.62 -9.27 15.80
CA GLY A 45 5.94 -9.81 15.51
C GLY A 45 6.94 -8.73 15.09
N ASP A 46 8.18 -9.13 14.86
CA ASP A 46 9.30 -8.23 14.57
C ASP A 46 9.06 -7.34 13.32
N ASN A 47 8.28 -7.83 12.36
CA ASN A 47 7.92 -7.09 11.13
C ASN A 47 6.50 -6.50 11.17
N GLY A 48 5.73 -6.74 12.24
CA GLY A 48 4.33 -6.33 12.35
C GLY A 48 4.13 -4.82 12.52
N LEU A 49 3.00 -4.30 12.03
CA LEU A 49 2.66 -2.88 12.06
C LEU A 49 2.35 -2.38 13.47
N MET A 50 1.84 -3.26 14.35
CA MET A 50 1.55 -2.93 15.74
C MET A 50 2.81 -2.53 16.55
N GLY A 51 4.00 -2.94 16.10
CA GLY A 51 5.28 -2.54 16.69
C GLY A 51 5.97 -1.35 15.99
N LYS A 52 5.63 -1.05 14.73
CA LYS A 52 6.37 -0.08 13.91
C LYS A 52 6.05 1.39 14.19
N GLY A 53 4.89 1.72 14.79
CA GLY A 53 4.45 3.10 15.03
C GLY A 53 5.32 3.92 16.00
N LEU A 54 6.31 3.32 16.65
CA LEU A 54 7.28 4.01 17.50
C LEU A 54 8.55 4.48 16.78
N SER A 55 8.82 3.99 15.57
CA SER A 55 10.06 4.27 14.84
C SER A 55 10.18 5.74 14.39
N SER A 56 9.05 6.45 14.30
CA SER A 56 8.97 7.87 13.92
C SER A 56 8.81 8.82 15.12
N LEU A 57 8.57 8.28 16.33
CA LEU A 57 8.54 9.07 17.56
C LEU A 57 9.95 9.08 18.15
N SER A 58 10.75 10.04 17.72
CA SER A 58 12.05 10.40 18.30
C SER A 58 11.93 11.00 19.71
N SER A 59 11.21 10.34 20.62
CA SER A 59 11.23 10.68 22.05
C SER A 59 11.66 9.48 22.87
N PRO A 60 12.75 9.59 23.66
CA PRO A 60 13.27 8.51 24.47
C PRO A 60 12.33 8.27 25.65
N LEU A 61 11.38 7.34 25.50
CA LEU A 61 10.70 6.79 26.66
C LEU A 61 11.67 5.83 27.37
N SER A 62 12.02 6.24 28.60
CA SER A 62 12.92 5.61 29.57
C SER A 62 12.77 4.08 29.68
N PRO A 63 13.88 3.31 29.79
CA PRO A 63 13.88 1.84 29.76
C PRO A 63 13.43 1.16 31.08
N THR A 64 12.69 1.83 31.96
CA THR A 64 12.58 1.40 33.37
C THR A 64 11.30 0.63 33.75
N ASN A 65 10.50 0.09 32.83
CA ASN A 65 9.44 -0.83 33.24
C ASN A 65 9.15 -1.96 32.25
N ARG A 66 10.12 -2.87 32.16
CA ARG A 66 10.03 -4.15 31.45
C ARG A 66 9.45 -5.20 32.39
N LEU A 67 8.12 -5.30 32.52
CA LEU A 67 7.43 -6.47 33.10
C LEU A 67 5.90 -6.34 32.96
N THR A 68 5.39 -6.48 31.74
CA THR A 68 4.07 -7.04 31.37
C THR A 68 3.98 -6.92 29.85
N LEU A 69 3.60 -8.02 29.16
CA LEU A 69 3.20 -8.20 27.74
C LEU A 69 3.44 -7.00 26.80
N PRO A 70 4.15 -7.16 25.66
CA PRO A 70 4.56 -6.04 24.82
C PRO A 70 3.37 -5.12 24.54
N PHE A 71 3.40 -3.96 25.18
CA PHE A 71 2.39 -2.94 25.00
C PHE A 71 2.68 -2.34 23.61
N TYR A 72 2.03 -2.91 22.59
CA TYR A 72 2.06 -2.42 21.22
C TYR A 72 1.51 -0.99 21.22
N THR A 73 2.40 0.00 21.29
CA THR A 73 2.08 1.45 21.19
C THR A 73 2.14 1.94 19.74
N GLY A 74 2.21 1.03 18.77
CA GLY A 74 2.08 1.35 17.35
C GLY A 74 0.62 1.37 16.88
N TYR A 75 0.41 1.09 15.61
CA TYR A 75 -0.91 1.05 15.00
C TYR A 75 -1.74 -0.08 15.61
N THR A 76 -2.98 0.19 16.03
CA THR A 76 -3.86 -0.81 16.66
C THR A 76 -5.10 -1.10 15.82
N THR A 77 -5.56 -0.11 15.06
CA THR A 77 -6.72 -0.18 14.17
C THR A 77 -6.35 0.27 12.76
N PHE A 78 -7.17 -0.06 11.76
CA PHE A 78 -6.91 0.36 10.38
C PHE A 78 -6.83 1.87 10.21
N ASP A 79 -7.67 2.66 10.87
CA ASP A 79 -7.64 4.12 10.82
C ASP A 79 -6.43 4.76 11.51
N SER A 80 -5.71 4.01 12.34
CA SER A 80 -4.45 4.47 12.89
C SER A 80 -3.31 4.43 11.86
N LEU A 81 -3.46 3.65 10.78
CA LEU A 81 -2.45 3.55 9.74
C LEU A 81 -2.37 4.84 8.90
N PRO A 82 -1.16 5.29 8.55
CA PRO A 82 -0.94 6.59 7.91
C PRO A 82 -1.50 6.65 6.47
N ALA A 83 -1.56 5.52 5.78
CA ALA A 83 -2.11 5.44 4.44
C ALA A 83 -3.62 5.17 4.43
N PHE A 84 -4.29 4.99 5.58
CA PHE A 84 -5.72 4.71 5.61
C PHE A 84 -6.53 5.81 4.90
N PRO A 85 -7.48 5.48 4.00
CA PRO A 85 -8.02 4.15 3.71
C PRO A 85 -7.37 3.42 2.51
N TYR A 86 -6.22 3.88 2.02
CA TYR A 86 -5.45 3.24 0.95
C TYR A 86 -4.60 2.07 1.47
N ILE A 87 -5.27 1.10 2.07
CA ILE A 87 -4.67 -0.10 2.67
C ILE A 87 -5.29 -1.38 2.09
N GLY A 88 -4.63 -2.51 2.28
CA GLY A 88 -5.21 -3.82 1.98
C GLY A 88 -4.19 -4.95 1.88
N GLY A 89 -4.61 -6.05 1.25
CA GLY A 89 -3.77 -7.20 1.01
C GLY A 89 -2.85 -7.04 -0.20
N ALA A 90 -1.62 -7.57 -0.12
CA ALA A 90 -0.68 -7.61 -1.23
C ALA A 90 -0.03 -8.99 -1.40
N HIS A 91 0.23 -9.35 -2.66
CA HIS A 91 0.85 -10.63 -3.04
C HIS A 91 2.26 -10.84 -2.48
N VAL A 92 2.98 -9.76 -2.14
CA VAL A 92 4.32 -9.85 -1.54
C VAL A 92 4.30 -10.26 -0.06
N ILE A 93 3.13 -10.19 0.60
CA ILE A 93 2.98 -10.61 1.99
C ILE A 93 2.65 -12.11 2.00
N GLU A 94 3.67 -12.91 2.28
CA GLU A 94 3.59 -14.38 2.29
C GLU A 94 2.78 -14.95 3.48
N GLY A 95 2.50 -14.13 4.50
CA GLY A 95 1.77 -14.54 5.69
C GLY A 95 2.14 -13.71 6.91
N TRP A 96 1.80 -14.24 8.09
CA TRP A 96 2.06 -13.59 9.38
C TRP A 96 3.53 -13.22 9.55
N ASN A 97 3.79 -12.00 10.04
CA ASN A 97 5.14 -11.49 10.31
C ASN A 97 6.06 -11.47 9.07
N SER A 98 5.49 -11.34 7.87
CA SER A 98 6.26 -11.18 6.64
C SER A 98 7.19 -9.97 6.70
N LYS A 99 8.39 -10.08 6.11
CA LYS A 99 9.34 -8.96 5.99
C LYS A 99 8.78 -7.80 5.15
N ASN A 100 7.80 -8.07 4.29
CA ASN A 100 7.15 -7.09 3.43
C ASN A 100 5.96 -6.39 4.11
N CYS A 101 5.75 -6.61 5.41
CA CYS A 101 4.68 -5.95 6.14
C CYS A 101 4.87 -4.43 6.21
N GLY A 102 3.87 -3.70 5.73
CA GLY A 102 3.90 -2.24 5.60
C GLY A 102 4.55 -1.72 4.33
N ALA A 103 4.94 -2.59 3.39
CA ALA A 103 5.53 -2.18 2.11
C ALA A 103 4.60 -1.20 1.38
N CYS A 104 5.18 -0.14 0.83
CA CYS A 104 4.47 0.91 0.14
C CYS A 104 4.49 0.73 -1.38
N PHE A 105 3.36 0.96 -2.03
CA PHE A 105 3.20 0.79 -3.48
C PHE A 105 2.53 1.99 -4.10
N GLN A 106 3.00 2.38 -5.29
CA GLN A 106 2.23 3.22 -6.20
C GLN A 106 1.41 2.31 -7.11
N LEU A 107 0.08 2.37 -6.99
CA LEU A 107 -0.85 1.62 -7.85
C LEU A 107 -1.39 2.54 -8.93
N GLY A 108 -1.45 2.07 -10.17
CA GLY A 108 -1.90 2.82 -11.34
C GLY A 108 -3.07 2.15 -12.07
N TYR A 109 -4.02 2.96 -12.51
CA TYR A 109 -5.12 2.55 -13.39
C TYR A 109 -5.46 3.67 -14.37
N LYS A 110 -5.30 3.42 -15.67
CA LYS A 110 -5.42 4.44 -16.73
C LYS A 110 -4.54 5.66 -16.41
N ASN A 111 -5.13 6.82 -16.11
CA ASN A 111 -4.45 8.07 -15.80
C ASN A 111 -4.49 8.42 -14.29
N LYS A 112 -4.84 7.47 -13.44
CA LYS A 112 -4.91 7.64 -11.98
C LYS A 112 -3.87 6.81 -11.26
N THR A 113 -3.34 7.37 -10.18
CA THR A 113 -2.40 6.71 -9.28
C THR A 113 -2.81 6.95 -7.83
N ILE A 114 -2.53 5.97 -6.97
CA ILE A 114 -2.66 6.10 -5.51
C ILE A 114 -1.41 5.53 -4.83
N ILE A 115 -1.10 6.01 -3.63
CA ILE A 115 -0.14 5.39 -2.73
C ILE A 115 -0.90 4.42 -1.83
N PHE A 116 -0.42 3.18 -1.76
CA PHE A 116 -1.09 2.05 -1.11
C PHE A 116 -0.15 1.36 -0.13
N GLN A 117 -0.63 1.12 1.09
CA GLN A 117 0.13 0.39 2.11
C GLN A 117 -0.37 -1.06 2.24
N ALA A 118 0.57 -1.99 2.15
CA ALA A 118 0.29 -3.42 2.29
C ALA A 118 0.22 -3.84 3.77
N VAL A 119 -0.95 -4.32 4.20
CA VAL A 119 -1.24 -4.66 5.62
C VAL A 119 -1.63 -6.13 5.81
N ASP A 120 -1.88 -6.85 4.72
CA ASP A 120 -2.36 -8.22 4.78
C ASP A 120 -1.87 -9.06 3.59
N SER A 121 -2.04 -10.37 3.68
CA SER A 121 -1.69 -11.29 2.60
C SER A 121 -2.74 -11.27 1.49
N SER A 122 -2.30 -11.25 0.22
CA SER A 122 -3.16 -11.53 -0.93
C SER A 122 -2.46 -12.45 -1.95
N PRO A 123 -2.18 -13.72 -1.58
CA PRO A 123 -1.48 -14.64 -2.46
C PRO A 123 -2.33 -14.95 -3.70
N GLY A 124 -1.72 -14.99 -4.87
CA GLY A 124 -2.38 -15.37 -6.14
C GLY A 124 -3.33 -14.31 -6.73
N ASN A 125 -3.83 -13.36 -5.95
CA ASN A 125 -4.82 -12.35 -6.38
C ASN A 125 -4.24 -10.93 -6.56
N GLY A 126 -2.91 -10.78 -6.53
CA GLY A 126 -2.25 -9.48 -6.74
C GLY A 126 -2.46 -8.54 -5.55
N PHE A 127 -3.44 -7.65 -5.63
CA PHE A 127 -3.79 -6.72 -4.56
C PHE A 127 -5.28 -6.85 -4.21
N ASN A 128 -5.59 -6.78 -2.91
CA ASN A 128 -6.98 -6.73 -2.42
C ASN A 128 -7.17 -5.46 -1.61
N LEU A 129 -7.71 -4.41 -2.24
CA LEU A 129 -7.74 -3.06 -1.70
C LEU A 129 -8.96 -2.86 -0.78
N ALA A 130 -8.93 -1.84 0.07
CA ALA A 130 -10.18 -1.24 0.55
C ALA A 130 -11.08 -0.83 -0.62
N LYS A 131 -12.39 -0.95 -0.48
CA LYS A 131 -13.35 -0.60 -1.53
C LYS A 131 -13.25 0.89 -1.89
N ARG A 132 -13.01 1.77 -0.92
CA ARG A 132 -12.77 3.19 -1.18
C ARG A 132 -11.52 3.41 -2.02
N ALA A 133 -10.41 2.75 -1.69
CA ALA A 133 -9.18 2.83 -2.46
C ALA A 133 -9.36 2.35 -3.90
N MET A 134 -10.06 1.22 -4.10
CA MET A 134 -10.40 0.72 -5.43
C MET A 134 -11.26 1.70 -6.22
N ASN A 135 -12.27 2.29 -5.57
CA ASN A 135 -13.15 3.28 -6.19
C ASN A 135 -12.38 4.54 -6.61
N ASP A 136 -11.52 5.05 -5.74
CA ASP A 136 -10.73 6.27 -6.00
C ASP A 136 -9.72 6.07 -7.13
N LEU A 137 -9.05 4.91 -7.16
CA LEU A 137 -8.11 4.52 -8.22
C LEU A 137 -8.81 4.36 -9.57
N THR A 138 -10.00 3.74 -9.59
CA THR A 138 -10.66 3.30 -10.84
C THR A 138 -11.84 4.16 -11.27
N ASN A 139 -12.16 5.24 -10.55
CA ASN A 139 -13.41 6.00 -10.70
C ASN A 139 -14.67 5.10 -10.64
N GLY A 140 -14.65 4.07 -9.79
CA GLY A 140 -15.76 3.14 -9.57
C GLY A 140 -15.90 2.01 -10.60
N GLU A 141 -15.11 2.01 -11.68
CA GLU A 141 -15.10 0.93 -12.66
C GLU A 141 -14.73 -0.40 -12.01
N GLY A 142 -13.73 -0.39 -11.12
CA GLY A 142 -13.25 -1.59 -10.43
C GLY A 142 -14.25 -2.17 -9.44
N VAL A 143 -15.06 -1.32 -8.82
CA VAL A 143 -16.15 -1.77 -7.94
C VAL A 143 -17.25 -2.46 -8.76
N THR A 144 -17.57 -1.90 -9.92
CA THR A 144 -18.59 -2.44 -10.84
C THR A 144 -18.14 -3.77 -11.46
N ALA A 145 -16.87 -3.86 -11.86
CA ALA A 145 -16.29 -5.03 -12.50
C ALA A 145 -15.93 -6.16 -11.51
N GLY A 146 -15.79 -5.85 -10.22
CA GLY A 146 -15.32 -6.78 -9.18
C GLY A 146 -13.80 -6.95 -9.14
N SER A 147 -13.14 -6.82 -10.30
CA SER A 147 -11.68 -6.82 -10.41
C SER A 147 -11.22 -6.04 -11.65
N VAL A 148 -9.99 -5.53 -11.62
CA VAL A 148 -9.33 -4.91 -12.80
C VAL A 148 -7.85 -5.26 -12.83
N GLN A 149 -7.24 -5.17 -14.02
CA GLN A 149 -5.79 -5.13 -14.14
C GLN A 149 -5.28 -3.72 -13.80
N ILE A 150 -4.31 -3.64 -12.89
CA ILE A 150 -3.62 -2.41 -12.52
C ILE A 150 -2.13 -2.52 -12.87
N THR A 151 -1.46 -1.38 -12.92
CA THR A 151 0.00 -1.31 -12.85
C THR A 151 0.43 -1.06 -11.41
N TYR A 152 1.63 -1.51 -11.04
CA TYR A 152 2.18 -1.21 -9.71
C TYR A 152 3.70 -1.09 -9.72
N GLU A 153 4.20 -0.38 -8.70
CA GLU A 153 5.62 -0.26 -8.37
C GLU A 153 5.77 -0.18 -6.85
N GLN A 154 6.73 -0.90 -6.28
CA GLN A 154 7.10 -0.71 -4.88
C GLN A 154 7.91 0.58 -4.76
N VAL A 155 7.50 1.47 -3.87
CA VAL A 155 8.11 2.78 -3.66
C VAL A 155 8.73 2.88 -2.27
N ASP A 156 9.41 3.99 -1.97
CA ASP A 156 9.93 4.23 -0.63
C ASP A 156 8.78 4.18 0.39
N ASP A 157 8.97 3.40 1.45
CA ASP A 157 8.00 3.20 2.52
C ASP A 157 7.49 4.54 3.06
N LYS A 158 8.34 5.58 3.10
CA LYS A 158 8.01 6.94 3.55
C LYS A 158 6.79 7.54 2.88
N LEU A 159 6.52 7.24 1.60
CA LEU A 159 5.36 7.79 0.91
C LEU A 159 4.03 7.33 1.52
N CYS A 160 4.03 6.20 2.22
CA CYS A 160 2.87 5.74 2.98
C CYS A 160 2.80 6.37 4.39
N TYR A 161 3.88 6.94 4.92
CA TYR A 161 3.94 7.55 6.27
C TYR A 161 3.87 9.09 6.25
N ASP A 162 4.33 9.72 5.17
CA ASP A 162 4.31 11.16 4.93
C ASP A 162 3.91 11.44 3.48
N PRO A 163 2.60 11.59 3.20
CA PRO A 163 2.13 11.83 1.84
C PRO A 163 2.36 13.27 1.35
N SER A 164 3.22 14.07 2.01
CA SER A 164 3.42 15.50 1.73
C SER A 164 4.68 15.88 0.93
N ASP A 165 5.46 14.91 0.45
CA ASP A 165 6.60 15.13 -0.47
C ASP A 165 6.17 15.24 -1.95
#